data_AF-A0A428XXG5-F1
#
_entry.id   AF-A0A428XXG5-F1
#
_cell.length_a   1.000
_cell.length_b   1.000
_cell.length_c   1.000
_cell.angle_alpha   90.00
_cell.angle_beta   90.00
_cell.angle_gamma   90.00
#
_symmetry.space_group_name_H-M   'P 1'
#
loop_
_entity.id
_entity.type
_entity.pdbx_description
1 polymer ?
#
loop_
_entity_poly.entity_id
_entity_poly.type
_entity_poly.pdbx_seq_one_letter_code
_entity_poly.pdbx_strand_id
1 'polypeptide(L)'
;MTFTLFPQARLALATASLTGLSVGDALGAQYFVPGHVAADLTRGHLPTPPWPWTDDTEEACCLVAALTGSDEINLDRDRLADLLGEHFDAYRGYGPGAVVTQSPSVDLPAFGPEGETEPFAERSRGSRFAAKAHGRLVREREIC
;
A
#
# COMPACT_ATOMS: atom_id res chain seq x y z
N MET A 1 15.97 24.88 18.89
CA MET A 1 14.72 24.62 19.61
C MET A 1 14.12 23.36 19.03
N THR A 2 13.95 22.33 19.84
CA THR A 2 13.28 21.09 19.42
C THR A 2 11.87 21.14 19.99
N PHE A 3 10.87 21.16 19.14
CA PHE A 3 9.47 21.08 19.54
C PHE A 3 9.05 19.62 19.42
N THR A 4 8.68 19.00 20.54
CA THR A 4 8.09 17.66 20.52
C THR A 4 6.61 17.79 20.20
N LEU A 5 6.18 17.24 19.07
CA LEU A 5 4.75 17.11 18.77
C LEU A 5 4.16 15.96 19.59
N PHE A 6 2.91 16.08 20.03
CA PHE A 6 2.19 14.94 20.61
C PHE A 6 1.79 13.94 19.51
N PRO A 7 1.65 12.65 19.84
CA PRO A 7 1.19 11.62 18.91
C PRO A 7 0.02 12.03 18.01
N GLN A 8 -1.02 12.61 18.60
CA GLN A 8 -2.25 12.99 17.90
C GLN A 8 -1.99 14.14 16.91
N ALA A 9 -1.11 15.08 17.26
CA ALA A 9 -0.73 16.17 16.36
C ALA A 9 0.10 15.66 15.18
N ARG A 10 1.00 14.70 15.40
CA ARG A 10 1.74 14.03 14.31
C ARG A 10 0.80 13.31 13.37
N LEU A 11 -0.11 12.50 13.90
CA LEU A 11 -1.09 11.77 13.10
C LEU A 11 -1.96 12.72 12.29
N ALA A 12 -2.47 13.80 12.90
CA ALA A 12 -3.27 14.80 12.19
C ALA A 12 -2.51 15.43 11.02
N LEU A 13 -1.23 15.74 11.20
CA LEU A 13 -0.37 16.26 10.12
C LEU A 13 -0.10 15.21 9.04
N ALA A 14 0.12 13.95 9.43
CA ALA A 14 0.31 12.84 8.50
C ALA A 14 -0.95 12.62 7.64
N THR A 15 -2.13 12.55 8.25
CA THR A 15 -3.41 12.41 7.54
C THR A 15 -3.67 13.60 6.60
N ALA A 16 -3.37 14.83 7.03
CA ALA A 16 -3.47 16.00 6.16
C ALA A 16 -2.51 15.90 4.96
N SER A 17 -1.29 15.41 5.19
CA SER A 17 -0.33 15.17 4.11
C SER A 17 -0.80 14.07 3.15
N LEU A 18 -1.36 12.97 3.66
CA LEU A 18 -1.95 11.89 2.84
C LEU A 18 -3.13 12.38 1.99
N THR A 19 -3.93 13.31 2.53
CA THR A 19 -5.02 13.95 1.77
C THR A 19 -4.46 14.71 0.57
N GLY A 20 -3.37 15.45 0.74
CA GLY A 20 -2.70 16.14 -0.36
C GLY A 20 -2.03 15.19 -1.36
N LEU A 21 -1.36 14.15 -0.84
CA LEU A 21 -0.71 13.11 -1.65
C LEU A 21 -1.72 12.40 -2.55
N SER A 22 -2.84 11.92 -2.00
CA SER A 22 -3.86 11.19 -2.77
C SER A 22 -4.44 11.99 -3.93
N VAL A 23 -4.64 13.29 -3.75
CA VAL A 23 -5.09 14.18 -4.82
C VAL A 23 -4.00 14.36 -5.88
N GLY A 24 -2.76 14.61 -5.45
CA GLY A 24 -1.62 14.83 -6.35
C GLY A 24 -1.27 13.59 -7.17
N ASP A 25 -1.26 12.43 -6.53
CA ASP A 25 -1.09 11.11 -7.13
C ASP A 25 -2.19 10.82 -8.15
N ALA A 26 -3.47 10.82 -7.73
CA ALA A 26 -4.58 10.49 -8.60
C ALA A 26 -4.67 11.41 -9.84
N LEU A 27 -4.47 12.72 -9.66
CA LEU A 27 -4.44 13.68 -10.76
C LEU A 27 -3.19 13.51 -11.63
N GLY A 28 -2.01 13.34 -11.02
CA GLY A 28 -0.74 13.16 -11.71
C GLY A 28 -0.74 11.92 -12.60
N ALA A 29 -1.32 10.82 -12.11
CA ALA A 29 -1.48 9.57 -12.83
C ALA A 29 -2.22 9.75 -14.17
N GLN A 30 -3.15 10.70 -14.26
CA GLN A 30 -3.89 10.96 -15.50
C GLN A 30 -2.97 11.46 -16.62
N TYR A 31 -1.85 12.12 -16.31
CA TYR A 31 -0.93 12.66 -17.33
C TYR A 31 0.08 11.64 -17.87
N PHE A 32 0.01 10.39 -17.41
CA PHE A 32 0.62 9.23 -18.07
C PHE A 32 -0.31 8.59 -19.12
N VAL A 33 -1.59 8.98 -19.14
CA VAL A 33 -2.56 8.51 -20.14
C VAL A 33 -2.37 9.29 -21.44
N PRO A 34 -2.23 8.61 -22.60
CA PRO A 34 -2.11 9.28 -23.89
C PRO A 34 -3.27 10.23 -24.15
N GLY A 35 -2.96 11.46 -24.55
CA GLY A 35 -3.95 12.49 -24.88
C GLY A 35 -4.12 13.57 -23.80
N HIS A 36 -3.71 13.31 -22.56
CA HIS A 36 -3.60 14.36 -21.55
C HIS A 36 -2.25 15.08 -21.66
N VAL A 37 -2.26 16.41 -21.67
CA VAL A 37 -1.04 17.22 -21.76
C VAL A 37 -0.94 18.16 -20.56
N ALA A 38 0.27 18.26 -19.97
CA ALA A 38 0.49 19.11 -18.80
C ALA A 38 0.11 20.59 -19.01
N ALA A 39 0.11 21.06 -20.25
CA ALA A 39 -0.32 22.42 -20.57
C ALA A 39 -1.81 22.67 -20.27
N ASP A 40 -2.66 21.64 -20.29
CA ASP A 40 -4.08 21.74 -19.94
C ASP A 40 -4.28 21.93 -18.43
N LEU A 41 -3.43 21.28 -17.62
CA LEU A 41 -3.40 21.47 -16.16
C LEU A 41 -3.18 22.95 -15.80
N THR A 42 -2.17 23.59 -16.42
CA THR A 42 -1.84 25.00 -16.18
C THR A 42 -2.98 25.95 -16.58
N ARG A 43 -3.88 25.51 -17.48
CA ARG A 43 -5.07 26.26 -17.90
C ARG A 43 -6.32 25.93 -17.06
N GLY A 44 -6.21 25.03 -16.10
CA GLY A 44 -7.34 24.56 -15.28
C GLY A 44 -8.26 23.57 -16.00
N HIS A 45 -7.84 23.03 -17.15
CA HIS A 45 -8.57 21.99 -17.87
C HIS A 45 -8.13 20.62 -17.34
N LEU A 46 -8.94 20.05 -16.45
CA LEU A 46 -8.62 18.79 -15.79
C LEU A 46 -9.29 17.61 -16.53
N PRO A 47 -8.67 16.40 -16.49
CA PRO A 47 -9.31 15.18 -16.94
C PRO A 47 -10.65 14.93 -16.24
N THR A 48 -11.58 14.23 -16.86
CA THR A 48 -12.89 13.95 -16.24
C THR A 48 -12.71 13.06 -15.00
N PRO A 49 -13.22 13.43 -13.81
CA PRO A 49 -13.19 12.58 -12.61
C PRO A 49 -14.20 11.42 -12.70
N PRO A 50 -14.08 10.36 -11.88
CA PRO A 50 -13.13 10.19 -10.78
C PRO A 50 -11.72 9.79 -11.24
N TRP A 51 -10.70 10.18 -10.47
CA TRP A 51 -9.33 9.73 -10.66
C TRP A 51 -8.96 8.78 -9.52
N PRO A 52 -8.68 7.49 -9.80
CA PRO A 52 -8.16 6.59 -8.78
C PRO A 52 -6.71 6.98 -8.46
N TRP A 53 -6.33 6.84 -7.19
CA TRP A 53 -4.95 6.94 -6.72
C TRP A 53 -4.18 5.63 -6.97
N THR A 54 -2.85 5.73 -7.02
CA THR A 54 -1.93 4.65 -7.43
C THR A 54 -1.25 3.99 -6.23
N ASP A 55 -0.20 3.21 -6.49
CA ASP A 55 0.65 2.62 -5.45
C ASP A 55 1.27 3.67 -4.53
N ASP A 56 1.58 4.88 -5.01
CA ASP A 56 2.16 5.96 -4.20
C ASP A 56 1.32 6.26 -2.94
N THR A 57 0.00 6.38 -3.10
CA THR A 57 -0.90 6.63 -1.98
C THR A 57 -1.10 5.38 -1.10
N GLU A 58 -1.12 4.17 -1.68
CA GLU A 58 -1.27 2.90 -0.93
C GLU A 58 -0.07 2.67 0.00
N GLU A 59 1.14 2.83 -0.53
CA GLU A 59 2.39 2.64 0.22
C GLU A 59 2.55 3.69 1.33
N ALA A 60 2.21 4.95 1.04
CA ALA A 60 2.26 6.02 2.04
C ALA A 60 1.23 5.80 3.17
N CYS A 61 0.05 5.29 2.83
CA CYS A 61 -0.95 4.91 3.82
C CYS A 61 -0.47 3.75 4.71
N CYS A 62 0.12 2.70 4.12
CA CYS A 62 0.72 1.59 4.84
C CYS A 62 1.83 2.07 5.81
N LEU A 63 2.65 3.03 5.37
CA LEU A 63 3.68 3.64 6.20
C LEU A 63 3.10 4.35 7.43
N VAL A 64 2.07 5.19 7.25
CA VAL A 64 1.43 5.89 8.37
C VAL A 64 0.75 4.90 9.31
N ALA A 65 0.09 3.87 8.79
CA ALA A 65 -0.51 2.81 9.59
C ALA A 65 0.54 2.08 10.44
N ALA A 66 1.71 1.72 9.88
CA ALA A 66 2.80 1.08 10.62
C ALA A 66 3.39 1.98 11.73
N LEU A 67 3.44 3.29 11.51
CA LEU A 67 3.93 4.28 12.50
C LEU A 67 2.95 4.51 13.66
N THR A 68 1.65 4.31 13.45
CA THR A 68 0.62 4.55 14.49
C THR A 68 0.38 3.35 15.41
N GLY A 69 0.90 2.16 15.08
CA GLY A 69 0.71 0.91 15.83
C GLY A 69 1.85 0.49 16.76
N SER A 70 2.99 1.20 16.74
CA SER A 70 4.22 0.87 17.46
C SER A 70 4.63 2.00 18.42
N ASP A 71 5.66 1.77 19.28
CA ASP A 71 6.31 2.85 20.02
C ASP A 71 6.83 3.88 19.01
N GLU A 72 6.05 4.95 18.81
CA GLU A 72 6.00 5.91 17.67
C GLU A 72 7.33 6.58 17.26
N ILE A 73 8.42 6.24 17.94
CA ILE A 73 9.79 6.68 17.66
C ILE A 73 10.44 5.77 16.60
N ASN A 74 10.02 4.50 16.50
CA ASN A 74 10.62 3.53 15.56
C ASN A 74 9.57 2.98 14.60
N LEU A 75 9.95 2.89 13.33
CA LEU A 75 9.17 2.19 12.32
C LEU A 75 9.23 0.69 12.58
N ASP A 76 8.07 0.07 12.85
CA ASP A 76 7.91 -1.38 12.81
C ASP A 76 7.98 -1.86 11.34
N ARG A 77 9.16 -2.38 10.97
CA ARG A 77 9.46 -2.81 9.59
C ARG A 77 8.70 -4.06 9.18
N ASP A 78 8.46 -4.97 10.13
CA ASP A 78 7.76 -6.22 9.84
C ASP A 78 6.27 -5.93 9.66
N ARG A 79 5.70 -5.06 10.52
CA ARG A 79 4.33 -4.59 10.32
C ARG A 79 4.15 -3.83 9.02
N LEU A 80 5.13 -3.01 8.62
CA LEU A 80 5.10 -2.34 7.32
C LEU A 80 5.10 -3.36 6.16
N ALA A 81 5.98 -4.37 6.22
CA ALA A 81 6.04 -5.40 5.18
C ALA A 81 4.71 -6.19 5.08
N ASP A 82 4.11 -6.54 6.22
CA ASP A 82 2.81 -7.20 6.25
C ASP A 82 1.71 -6.34 5.62
N LEU A 83 1.68 -5.04 5.93
CA LEU A 83 0.71 -4.09 5.36
C LEU A 83 0.89 -3.95 3.85
N LEU A 84 2.13 -3.79 3.37
CA LEU A 84 2.41 -3.68 1.94
C LEU A 84 1.94 -4.94 1.19
N GLY A 85 2.18 -6.13 1.75
CA GLY A 85 1.72 -7.39 1.15
C GLY A 85 0.20 -7.58 1.22
N GLU A 86 -0.45 -7.17 2.32
CA GLU A 86 -1.91 -7.24 2.51
C GLU A 86 -2.66 -6.32 1.54
N HIS A 87 -2.11 -5.14 1.28
CA HIS A 87 -2.73 -4.09 0.48
C HIS A 87 -2.26 -4.06 -0.98
N PHE A 88 -1.34 -4.93 -1.37
CA PHE A 88 -0.84 -5.01 -2.74
C PHE A 88 -1.98 -5.30 -3.74
N ASP A 89 -2.12 -4.40 -4.72
CA ASP A 89 -2.97 -4.58 -5.89
C ASP A 89 -2.14 -4.35 -7.16
N ALA A 90 -1.93 -5.41 -7.94
CA ALA A 90 -1.11 -5.37 -9.16
C ALA A 90 -1.59 -4.33 -10.20
N TYR A 91 -2.83 -3.86 -10.11
CA TYR A 91 -3.39 -2.86 -11.03
C TYR A 91 -3.18 -1.41 -10.59
N ARG A 92 -2.52 -1.17 -9.44
CA ARG A 92 -2.28 0.18 -8.92
C ARG A 92 -1.07 0.92 -9.49
N GLY A 93 -0.24 0.28 -10.32
CA GLY A 93 0.89 0.96 -10.96
C GLY A 93 2.27 0.64 -10.41
N TYR A 94 2.37 -0.29 -9.45
CA TYR A 94 3.63 -0.71 -8.84
C TYR A 94 4.76 -0.96 -9.84
N GLY A 95 5.92 -0.37 -9.55
CA GLY A 95 7.16 -0.67 -10.25
C GLY A 95 7.55 -2.15 -10.11
N PRO A 96 8.36 -2.70 -11.05
CA PRO A 96 8.66 -4.14 -11.09
C PRO A 96 9.35 -4.66 -9.82
N GLY A 97 10.16 -3.84 -9.16
CA GLY A 97 10.77 -4.20 -7.88
C GLY A 97 9.74 -4.37 -6.77
N ALA A 98 8.80 -3.42 -6.65
CA ALA A 98 7.72 -3.48 -5.68
C ALA A 98 6.82 -4.69 -5.90
N VAL A 99 6.47 -4.99 -7.17
CA VAL A 99 5.72 -6.21 -7.52
C VAL A 99 6.43 -7.47 -7.01
N VAL A 100 7.75 -7.60 -7.24
CA VAL A 100 8.50 -8.78 -6.78
C VAL A 100 8.53 -8.90 -5.25
N THR A 101 8.61 -7.78 -4.53
CA THR A 101 8.76 -7.79 -3.06
C THR A 101 7.45 -7.79 -2.28
N GLN A 102 6.38 -7.23 -2.85
CA GLN A 102 5.11 -6.98 -2.18
C GLN A 102 3.98 -7.87 -2.68
N SER A 103 4.14 -8.51 -3.85
CA SER A 103 3.15 -9.50 -4.28
C SER A 103 3.06 -10.62 -3.24
N PRO A 104 1.85 -11.10 -2.93
CA PRO A 104 1.70 -12.27 -2.08
C PRO A 104 2.53 -13.39 -2.70
N SER A 105 3.41 -14.00 -1.91
CA SER A 105 4.02 -15.26 -2.30
C SER A 105 2.90 -16.20 -2.70
N VAL A 106 2.81 -16.52 -3.99
CA VAL A 106 2.20 -17.78 -4.35
C VAL A 106 2.96 -18.82 -3.54
N ASP A 107 2.25 -19.65 -2.76
CA ASP A 107 2.80 -20.90 -2.25
C ASP A 107 3.15 -21.74 -3.48
N LEU A 108 4.25 -21.39 -4.16
CA LEU A 108 4.93 -22.30 -5.05
C LEU A 108 5.31 -23.45 -4.13
N PRO A 109 4.90 -24.69 -4.45
CA PRO A 109 5.34 -25.83 -3.67
C PRO A 109 6.86 -25.69 -3.58
N ALA A 110 7.38 -25.74 -2.35
CA ALA A 110 8.81 -25.77 -2.14
C ALA A 110 9.36 -26.80 -3.14
N PHE A 111 10.22 -26.38 -4.06
CA PHE A 111 11.02 -27.33 -4.82
C PHE A 111 11.93 -28.00 -3.79
N GLY A 112 11.39 -29.05 -3.16
CA GLY A 112 12.17 -29.94 -2.33
C GLY A 112 13.25 -30.57 -3.20
N PRO A 113 14.41 -30.91 -2.63
CA PRO A 113 15.28 -31.86 -3.30
C PRO A 113 14.47 -33.11 -3.62
N GLU A 114 14.62 -33.63 -4.82
CA GLU A 114 13.82 -34.76 -5.29
C GLU A 114 13.82 -35.91 -4.27
N GLY A 115 12.62 -36.29 -3.84
CA GLY A 115 12.39 -37.47 -3.01
C GLY A 115 12.43 -37.19 -1.51
N GLU A 116 11.27 -36.95 -0.92
CA GLU A 116 10.75 -37.62 0.29
C GLU A 116 9.48 -36.90 0.77
N THR A 117 8.33 -37.54 0.63
CA THR A 117 7.05 -37.04 1.12
C THR A 117 6.88 -37.42 2.59
N GLU A 118 7.15 -36.50 3.50
CA GLU A 118 6.70 -36.61 4.89
C GLU A 118 5.37 -35.87 5.08
N PRO A 119 4.40 -36.43 5.83
CA PRO A 119 3.07 -35.85 5.93
C PRO A 119 3.08 -34.57 6.77
N PHE A 120 2.42 -33.54 6.24
CA PHE A 120 2.19 -32.25 6.87
C PHE A 120 1.27 -32.42 8.09
N ALA A 121 1.86 -32.73 9.24
CA ALA A 121 1.22 -32.58 10.53
C ALA A 121 2.23 -31.98 11.52
N GLU A 122 1.82 -30.86 12.12
CA GLU A 122 2.40 -30.29 13.33
C GLU A 122 3.60 -29.35 13.15
N ARG A 123 3.34 -28.19 12.55
CA ARG A 123 3.97 -26.95 13.01
C ARG A 123 2.92 -25.84 13.21
N SER A 124 2.48 -25.75 14.45
CA SER A 124 2.23 -24.50 15.18
C SER A 124 1.29 -23.48 14.55
N ARG A 125 0.01 -23.65 14.84
CA ARG A 125 -0.98 -22.62 15.21
C ARG A 125 -0.42 -21.19 15.28
N GLY A 126 -0.89 -20.31 14.38
CA GLY A 126 -0.67 -18.88 14.55
C GLY A 126 -1.16 -17.95 13.45
N SER A 127 -1.17 -18.35 12.17
CA SER A 127 -1.66 -17.46 11.10
C SER A 127 -2.99 -17.93 10.53
N ARG A 128 -4.05 -17.17 10.83
CA ARG A 128 -5.31 -17.26 10.11
C ARG A 128 -5.17 -16.47 8.81
N PHE A 129 -4.50 -17.04 7.81
CA PHE A 129 -4.67 -16.61 6.43
C PHE A 129 -6.01 -17.16 5.94
N ALA A 130 -7.08 -16.39 6.19
CA ALA A 130 -8.31 -16.55 5.44
C ALA A 130 -8.09 -15.92 4.07
N ALA A 131 -7.73 -16.74 3.08
CA ALA A 131 -7.86 -16.38 1.68
C ALA A 131 -9.30 -15.91 1.44
N LYS A 132 -9.47 -14.60 1.23
CA LYS A 132 -10.73 -14.03 0.74
C LYS A 132 -10.48 -13.33 -0.57
N ALA A 133 -10.19 -14.14 -1.58
CA ALA A 133 -10.45 -13.77 -2.96
C ALA A 133 -11.96 -13.59 -3.10
N HIS A 134 -12.47 -12.36 -2.95
CA HIS A 134 -13.76 -11.91 -3.47
C HIS A 134 -13.73 -10.38 -3.51
N GLY A 135 -13.97 -9.83 -4.70
CA GLY A 135 -13.90 -8.41 -5.03
C GLY A 135 -14.37 -7.51 -3.90
N ARG A 136 -13.41 -6.93 -3.20
CA ARG A 136 -13.63 -5.79 -2.33
C ARG A 136 -13.17 -4.61 -3.17
N LEU A 137 -14.14 -3.86 -3.70
CA LEU A 137 -13.93 -2.44 -3.88
C LEU A 137 -13.55 -1.93 -2.49
N VAL A 138 -12.25 -1.90 -2.18
CA VAL A 138 -11.73 -1.27 -0.98
C VAL A 138 -12.21 0.16 -1.12
N ARG A 139 -13.15 0.55 -0.25
CA ARG A 139 -13.62 1.94 -0.26
C ARG A 139 -12.36 2.76 -0.03
N GLU A 140 -12.07 3.68 -0.93
CA GLU A 140 -10.90 4.59 -0.89
C GLU A 140 -10.75 5.35 0.46
N ARG A 141 -11.71 5.21 1.38
CA ARG A 141 -11.80 5.80 2.71
C ARG A 141 -11.52 4.84 3.87
N GLU A 142 -11.20 3.56 3.64
CA GLU A 142 -10.91 2.63 4.75
C GLU A 142 -9.46 2.72 5.25
N ILE A 143 -8.59 3.42 4.52
CA ILE A 143 -7.17 3.56 4.86
C ILE A 143 -6.79 5.03 5.15
N CYS A 144 -7.55 6.00 4.63
CA CYS A 144 -7.44 7.43 4.96
C CYS A 144 -8.67 7.93 5.72
#